data_AF-A0A6G1KDF9-F1
#
_entry.id   AF-A0A6G1KDF9-F1
#
_cell.length_a   1.000
_cell.length_b   1.000
_cell.length_c   1.000
_cell.angle_alpha   90.00
_cell.angle_beta   90.00
_cell.angle_gamma   90.00
#
_symmetry.space_group_name_H-M   'P 1'
#
loop_
_entity.id
_entity.type
_entity.pdbx_description
1 polymer ?
#
loop_
_entity_poly.entity_id
_entity_poly.type
_entity_poly.pdbx_seq_one_letter_code
_entity_poly.pdbx_strand_id
1 'polypeptide(L)'
;MRIPTFTSWPIFNNYRRLIARSTIAHTAWPHTIRCTYHPIDLLNSPGLTYSSTAASMILRRPLIAATTTAVSAPQICIRQLHHQIPMRPVPKPIPFIPDHTSFLSAIGRNLSAHASKIPSWEALFTLSSLQLKELGVEPARNRRYLLHWREKFRNGEYGIGGDCQHVENGIAQLQLVEAPVPAGTEEFPMSRWSAVATATHDPGTRKVVVNVPVGAEAPVITPDIRGVSGIVVKGPRTISGSYVETIKGSRGLKAKIKLQEGIWEERRGHKVDGGERRKAEVRAKRRAAANKEKNR
;
A
#
# COMPACT_ATOMS: atom_id res chain seq x y z
N MET A 1 -41.97 -10.53 -66.14
CA MET A 1 -41.78 -9.28 -65.38
C MET A 1 -40.30 -9.22 -64.99
N ARG A 2 -39.42 -8.75 -65.89
CA ARG A 2 -38.78 -7.41 -65.93
C ARG A 2 -38.18 -6.93 -64.59
N ILE A 3 -36.85 -6.95 -64.55
CA ILE A 3 -35.87 -6.39 -63.61
C ILE A 3 -35.84 -4.84 -63.72
N PRO A 4 -35.29 -4.06 -62.77
CA PRO A 4 -33.83 -3.73 -62.73
C PRO A 4 -33.25 -3.69 -61.28
N THR A 5 -32.04 -4.15 -60.92
CA THR A 5 -30.65 -3.66 -61.15
C THR A 5 -30.39 -2.16 -60.96
N PHE A 6 -29.60 -1.79 -59.94
CA PHE A 6 -28.74 -0.58 -59.87
C PHE A 6 -27.60 -0.87 -58.86
N THR A 7 -26.36 -1.20 -59.27
CA THR A 7 -25.19 -0.29 -59.52
C THR A 7 -24.95 0.71 -58.38
N SER A 8 -23.93 0.57 -57.52
CA SER A 8 -22.48 0.79 -57.68
C SER A 8 -22.06 2.26 -57.87
N TRP A 9 -21.06 2.69 -57.06
CA TRP A 9 -19.99 3.67 -57.33
C TRP A 9 -20.13 5.15 -56.80
N PRO A 10 -19.03 5.93 -56.68
CA PRO A 10 -18.40 6.33 -55.39
C PRO A 10 -18.00 7.85 -55.32
N ILE A 11 -17.00 8.19 -54.48
CA ILE A 11 -16.06 9.35 -54.58
C ILE A 11 -16.51 10.67 -53.91
N PHE A 12 -15.82 11.16 -52.87
CA PHE A 12 -14.81 12.24 -53.00
C PHE A 12 -14.02 12.56 -51.72
N ASN A 13 -12.71 12.51 -51.93
CA ASN A 13 -11.58 13.00 -51.13
C ASN A 13 -11.53 14.54 -51.06
N ASN A 14 -10.58 15.03 -50.24
CA ASN A 14 -10.02 16.40 -50.12
C ASN A 14 -10.66 17.27 -49.03
N TYR A 15 -9.91 17.82 -48.08
CA TYR A 15 -8.75 18.68 -48.32
C TYR A 15 -7.59 18.51 -47.33
N ARG A 16 -6.39 18.60 -47.89
CA ARG A 16 -5.07 18.64 -47.27
C ARG A 16 -4.52 20.06 -47.43
N ARG A 17 -3.80 20.55 -46.41
CA ARG A 17 -2.74 21.61 -46.40
C ARG A 17 -3.14 23.09 -46.51
N LEU A 18 -2.63 23.87 -45.54
CA LEU A 18 -1.71 25.03 -45.65
C LEU A 18 -1.45 25.54 -44.21
N ILE A 19 -0.29 25.34 -43.56
CA ILE A 19 0.97 26.12 -43.62
C ILE A 19 0.76 27.64 -43.72
N ALA A 20 0.95 28.39 -42.62
CA ALA A 20 1.98 29.44 -42.48
C ALA A 20 1.88 30.28 -41.17
N ARG A 21 3.01 30.33 -40.45
CA ARG A 21 3.64 31.43 -39.67
C ARG A 21 2.84 32.70 -39.31
N SER A 22 2.83 33.05 -38.01
CA SER A 22 3.37 34.31 -37.44
C SER A 22 3.32 34.24 -35.89
N THR A 23 4.43 34.30 -35.15
CA THR A 23 5.25 35.45 -34.70
C THR A 23 4.69 36.18 -33.45
N ILE A 24 5.35 35.90 -32.31
CA ILE A 24 5.72 36.78 -31.17
C ILE A 24 4.61 37.53 -30.41
N ALA A 25 4.48 37.22 -29.10
CA ALA A 25 4.40 38.23 -28.05
C ALA A 25 4.83 37.64 -26.68
N HIS A 26 5.83 38.30 -26.08
CA HIS A 26 6.31 38.14 -24.71
C HIS A 26 5.22 38.46 -23.67
N THR A 27 5.17 37.71 -22.57
CA THR A 27 4.83 38.18 -21.20
C THR A 27 5.26 37.08 -20.22
N ALA A 28 6.45 37.21 -19.62
CA ALA A 28 6.67 37.83 -18.30
C ALA A 28 6.01 37.05 -17.15
N TRP A 29 6.79 36.12 -16.59
CA TRP A 29 6.57 35.55 -15.26
C TRP A 29 7.02 36.53 -14.19
N PRO A 30 6.34 36.59 -13.03
CA PRO A 30 7.08 36.89 -11.82
C PRO A 30 6.75 35.96 -10.64
N HIS A 31 7.71 35.96 -9.72
CA HIS A 31 7.64 35.54 -8.31
C HIS A 31 8.17 34.15 -7.93
N THR A 32 9.50 34.10 -7.95
CA THR A 32 10.35 33.68 -6.83
C THR A 32 9.68 33.88 -5.45
N ILE A 33 9.42 32.77 -4.74
CA ILE A 33 9.14 32.78 -3.29
C ILE A 33 10.46 32.57 -2.57
N ARG A 34 10.88 33.63 -1.87
CA ARG A 34 12.05 33.71 -1.00
C ARG A 34 11.64 33.18 0.38
N CYS A 35 12.27 32.10 0.84
CA CYS A 35 12.18 31.65 2.23
C CYS A 35 12.93 32.63 3.12
N THR A 36 12.23 33.29 4.04
CA THR A 36 12.83 34.01 5.17
C THR A 36 12.54 33.24 6.45
N TYR A 37 13.62 32.73 7.04
CA TYR A 37 13.70 32.13 8.36
C TYR A 37 13.54 33.24 9.41
N HIS A 38 12.66 33.03 10.40
CA HIS A 38 12.59 33.83 11.62
C HIS A 38 13.51 33.22 12.69
N PRO A 39 14.40 34.00 13.31
CA PRO A 39 14.87 33.75 14.65
C PRO A 39 14.23 34.72 15.65
N ILE A 40 13.92 34.19 16.82
CA ILE A 40 13.27 34.81 17.97
C ILE A 40 14.27 35.71 18.73
N ASP A 41 13.80 36.89 19.10
CA ASP A 41 14.46 37.87 19.94
C ASP A 41 14.64 37.36 21.39
N LEU A 42 15.84 37.54 21.94
CA LEU A 42 16.10 37.60 23.37
C LEU A 42 16.89 38.88 23.67
N LEU A 43 16.24 39.80 24.39
CA LEU A 43 16.78 41.09 24.81
C LEU A 43 17.30 41.05 26.25
N ASN A 44 18.50 41.63 26.40
CA ASN A 44 19.01 42.43 27.52
C ASN A 44 19.20 41.81 28.92
N SER A 45 20.46 41.75 29.35
CA SER A 45 21.02 42.77 30.29
C SER A 45 22.56 42.78 30.33
N PRO A 46 23.19 43.91 30.72
CA PRO A 46 24.58 44.25 30.37
C PRO A 46 25.55 44.17 31.55
N GLY A 47 26.86 44.11 31.27
CA GLY A 47 27.88 44.35 32.29
C GLY A 47 29.33 44.12 31.85
N LEU A 48 30.03 45.24 31.64
CA LEU A 48 31.41 45.51 32.09
C LEU A 48 32.62 44.82 31.40
N THR A 49 33.29 45.63 30.58
CA THR A 49 34.72 46.04 30.63
C THR A 49 35.87 45.04 30.57
N TYR A 50 36.79 45.41 29.65
CA TYR A 50 38.26 45.37 29.71
C TYR A 50 39.05 44.13 29.25
N SER A 51 39.84 44.40 28.20
CA SER A 51 41.29 44.18 28.12
C SER A 51 41.84 42.76 27.99
N SER A 52 42.48 42.55 26.83
CA SER A 52 43.86 42.05 26.65
C SER A 52 44.34 40.93 27.57
N THR A 53 44.64 39.77 26.98
CA THR A 53 46.01 39.24 26.88
C THR A 53 46.02 37.87 26.23
N ALA A 54 47.01 37.66 25.37
CA ALA A 54 47.39 36.37 24.82
C ALA A 54 47.95 35.46 25.91
N ALA A 55 47.63 34.16 25.89
CA ALA A 55 48.52 33.12 26.41
C ALA A 55 48.09 31.71 26.01
N SER A 56 48.94 31.11 25.19
CA SER A 56 49.55 29.79 25.38
C SER A 56 48.68 28.53 25.40
N MET A 57 48.98 27.67 24.41
CA MET A 57 48.70 26.25 24.38
C MET A 57 49.30 25.54 25.60
N ILE A 58 48.52 24.68 26.28
CA ILE A 58 49.06 23.60 27.08
C ILE A 58 48.26 22.32 26.81
N LEU A 59 48.86 21.44 26.02
CA LEU A 59 48.52 20.02 25.95
C LEU A 59 48.77 19.38 27.32
N ARG A 60 47.73 18.89 28.00
CA ARG A 60 47.88 17.97 29.14
C ARG A 60 47.27 16.62 28.80
N ARG A 61 48.15 15.70 28.38
CA ARG A 61 47.90 14.26 28.39
C ARG A 61 47.83 13.78 29.84
N PRO A 62 46.78 13.07 30.27
CA PRO A 62 46.85 12.29 31.50
C PRO A 62 47.71 11.04 31.28
N LEU A 63 48.62 10.82 32.21
CA LEU A 63 49.55 9.69 32.29
C LEU A 63 48.77 8.38 32.50
N ILE A 64 49.20 7.35 31.78
CA ILE A 64 48.73 5.97 31.89
C ILE A 64 49.21 5.43 33.25
N ALA A 65 48.28 5.23 34.19
CA ALA A 65 48.52 4.49 35.41
C ALA A 65 48.42 2.98 35.14
N ALA A 66 49.30 2.24 35.79
CA ALA A 66 49.63 0.85 35.55
C ALA A 66 48.53 -0.15 35.96
N THR A 67 48.44 -1.18 35.13
CA THR A 67 48.07 -2.58 35.39
C THR A 67 47.62 -2.98 36.81
N THR A 68 46.32 -3.26 36.93
CA THR A 68 45.81 -4.41 37.69
C THR A 68 44.97 -5.25 36.75
N THR A 69 45.52 -6.39 36.31
CA THR A 69 44.76 -7.42 35.58
C THR A 69 43.78 -8.07 36.56
N ALA A 70 42.62 -7.45 36.75
CA ALA A 70 41.46 -8.16 37.26
C ALA A 70 41.04 -9.15 36.16
N VAL A 71 41.24 -10.44 36.42
CA VAL A 71 40.68 -11.51 35.59
C VAL A 71 39.17 -11.43 35.75
N SER A 72 38.52 -10.59 34.95
CA SER A 72 37.07 -10.62 34.77
C SER A 72 36.77 -11.94 34.08
N ALA A 73 36.26 -12.92 34.81
CA ALA A 73 35.66 -14.10 34.21
C ALA A 73 34.69 -13.63 33.11
N PRO A 74 34.73 -14.21 31.89
CA PRO A 74 33.76 -13.84 30.88
C PRO A 74 32.39 -14.17 31.46
N GLN A 75 31.54 -13.14 31.64
CA GLN A 75 30.14 -13.37 31.92
C GLN A 75 29.59 -14.13 30.71
N ILE A 76 29.50 -15.44 30.84
CA ILE A 76 28.77 -16.27 29.90
C ILE A 76 27.33 -15.81 30.08
N CYS A 77 26.88 -14.90 29.20
CA CYS A 77 25.49 -14.52 29.10
C CYS A 77 24.71 -15.75 28.64
N ILE A 78 24.37 -16.62 29.59
CA ILE A 78 23.45 -17.72 29.40
C ILE A 78 22.11 -17.05 29.12
N ARG A 79 21.71 -17.02 27.84
CA ARG A 79 20.36 -16.56 27.48
C ARG A 79 19.39 -17.54 28.14
N GLN A 80 18.83 -17.13 29.26
CA GLN A 80 17.89 -17.94 30.01
C GLN A 80 16.69 -18.26 29.13
N LEU A 81 16.38 -19.56 29.10
CA LEU A 81 15.14 -20.23 28.71
C LEU A 81 14.20 -19.40 27.83
N HIS A 82 14.16 -19.78 26.55
CA HIS A 82 13.04 -19.46 25.68
C HIS A 82 11.79 -20.01 26.35
N HIS A 83 10.98 -19.14 26.95
CA HIS A 83 9.66 -19.48 27.46
C HIS A 83 8.98 -20.31 26.36
N GLN A 84 8.55 -21.55 26.67
CA GLN A 84 7.76 -22.34 25.75
C GLN A 84 6.46 -21.58 25.53
N ILE A 85 6.41 -20.77 24.47
CA ILE A 85 5.22 -20.02 24.09
C ILE A 85 4.14 -21.08 23.85
N PRO A 86 3.04 -21.07 24.61
CA PRO A 86 1.99 -22.06 24.44
C PRO A 86 1.53 -22.03 22.98
N MET A 87 1.38 -23.21 22.39
CA MET A 87 0.96 -23.31 20.99
C MET A 87 -0.37 -22.59 20.81
N ARG A 88 -0.36 -21.51 20.05
CA ARG A 88 -1.58 -20.75 19.77
C ARG A 88 -2.56 -21.59 18.96
N PRO A 89 -3.87 -21.48 19.23
CA PRO A 89 -4.88 -22.21 18.48
C PRO A 89 -4.84 -21.85 16.99
N VAL A 90 -5.31 -22.78 16.16
CA VAL A 90 -5.45 -22.55 14.72
C VAL A 90 -6.61 -21.57 14.51
N PRO A 91 -6.42 -20.47 13.76
CA PRO A 91 -7.49 -19.51 13.49
C PRO A 91 -8.52 -20.13 12.54
N LYS A 92 -9.79 -19.76 12.72
CA LYS A 92 -10.88 -20.18 11.82
C LYS A 92 -10.70 -19.56 10.44
N PRO A 93 -11.07 -20.26 9.34
CA PRO A 93 -11.07 -19.68 8.01
C PRO A 93 -12.08 -18.53 7.89
N ILE A 94 -11.82 -17.62 6.95
CA ILE A 94 -12.62 -16.40 6.73
C ILE A 94 -13.43 -16.59 5.44
N PRO A 95 -14.64 -16.02 5.29
CA PRO A 95 -15.40 -16.15 4.05
C PRO A 95 -14.63 -15.74 2.79
N PHE A 96 -13.76 -14.72 2.90
CA PHE A 96 -12.90 -14.28 1.80
C PHE A 96 -11.74 -15.25 1.47
N ILE A 97 -11.30 -16.04 2.47
CA ILE A 97 -10.24 -17.05 2.33
C ILE A 97 -10.72 -18.35 2.99
N PRO A 98 -11.45 -19.20 2.26
CA PRO A 98 -11.99 -20.44 2.81
C PRO A 98 -10.91 -21.51 2.99
N ASP A 99 -9.95 -21.59 2.06
CA ASP A 99 -8.97 -22.67 1.97
C ASP A 99 -7.51 -22.20 2.11
N HIS A 100 -6.62 -23.15 2.41
CA HIS A 100 -5.18 -22.91 2.47
C HIS A 100 -4.60 -22.53 1.10
N THR A 101 -5.15 -23.08 0.01
CA THR A 101 -4.75 -22.75 -1.37
C THR A 101 -5.07 -21.29 -1.69
N SER A 102 -6.27 -20.83 -1.34
CA SER A 102 -6.70 -19.43 -1.43
C SER A 102 -5.80 -18.49 -0.63
N PHE A 103 -5.40 -18.90 0.58
CA PHE A 103 -4.48 -18.12 1.41
C PHE A 103 -3.10 -17.97 0.77
N LEU A 104 -2.52 -19.07 0.27
CA LEU A 104 -1.21 -19.05 -0.40
C LEU A 104 -1.22 -18.23 -1.69
N SER A 105 -2.33 -18.26 -2.44
CA SER A 105 -2.52 -17.38 -3.60
C SER A 105 -2.63 -15.92 -3.17
N ALA A 106 -3.42 -15.62 -2.12
CA ALA A 106 -3.65 -14.25 -1.67
C ALA A 106 -2.36 -13.52 -1.25
N ILE A 107 -1.47 -14.19 -0.51
CA ILE A 107 -0.19 -13.61 -0.05
C ILE A 107 0.87 -13.48 -1.16
N GLY A 108 0.66 -14.15 -2.30
CA GLY A 108 1.48 -14.06 -3.51
C GLY A 108 2.88 -14.68 -3.40
N ARG A 109 3.86 -14.06 -4.07
CA ARG A 109 5.27 -14.53 -4.14
C ARG A 109 5.46 -15.96 -4.64
N ASN A 110 4.60 -16.42 -5.54
CA ASN A 110 4.58 -17.78 -6.09
C ASN A 110 4.43 -18.87 -5.01
N LEU A 111 3.82 -18.57 -3.86
CA LEU A 111 3.54 -19.57 -2.82
C LEU A 111 2.40 -20.52 -3.21
N SER A 112 1.57 -20.11 -4.17
CA SER A 112 0.59 -20.94 -4.86
C SER A 112 1.18 -22.25 -5.40
N ALA A 113 2.43 -22.23 -5.88
CA ALA A 113 3.13 -23.42 -6.38
C ALA A 113 3.44 -24.48 -5.31
N HIS A 114 3.40 -24.11 -4.03
CA HIS A 114 3.64 -25.03 -2.91
C HIS A 114 2.34 -25.52 -2.26
N ALA A 115 1.18 -25.20 -2.81
CA ALA A 115 -0.11 -25.60 -2.27
C ALA A 115 -0.23 -27.12 -2.09
N SER A 116 0.20 -27.91 -3.08
CA SER A 116 0.13 -29.38 -3.03
C SER A 116 0.95 -30.01 -1.90
N LYS A 117 1.90 -29.28 -1.32
CA LYS A 117 2.77 -29.77 -0.24
C LYS A 117 2.15 -29.59 1.14
N ILE A 118 1.15 -28.72 1.25
CA ILE A 118 0.47 -28.39 2.50
C ILE A 118 -0.98 -28.86 2.33
N PRO A 119 -1.36 -30.02 2.89
CA PRO A 119 -2.61 -30.68 2.53
C PRO A 119 -3.87 -30.04 3.15
N SER A 120 -3.73 -29.35 4.28
CA SER A 120 -4.88 -28.84 5.05
C SER A 120 -4.63 -27.46 5.67
N TRP A 121 -5.73 -26.79 6.05
CA TRP A 121 -5.69 -25.51 6.78
C TRP A 121 -4.95 -25.64 8.11
N GLU A 122 -5.23 -26.70 8.86
CA GLU A 122 -4.58 -26.96 10.15
C GLU A 122 -3.08 -27.22 9.99
N ALA A 123 -2.68 -27.98 8.96
CA ALA A 123 -1.27 -28.20 8.64
C ALA A 123 -0.57 -26.86 8.36
N LEU A 124 -1.20 -25.96 7.60
CA LEU A 124 -0.63 -24.64 7.30
C LEU A 124 -0.28 -23.85 8.56
N PHE A 125 -1.12 -23.87 9.59
CA PHE A 125 -0.90 -23.14 10.84
C PHE A 125 -0.11 -23.89 11.91
N THR A 126 0.10 -25.20 11.75
CA THR A 126 0.82 -26.04 12.72
C THR A 126 2.28 -26.26 12.32
N LEU A 127 2.56 -26.44 11.03
CA LEU A 127 3.90 -26.82 10.54
C LEU A 127 4.99 -25.83 10.98
N SER A 128 6.13 -26.36 11.41
CA SER A 128 7.31 -25.60 11.79
C SER A 128 8.17 -25.23 10.57
N SER A 129 9.16 -24.35 10.78
CA SER A 129 10.08 -23.95 9.71
C SER A 129 10.91 -25.12 9.17
N LEU A 130 11.31 -26.07 10.01
CA LEU A 130 12.08 -27.25 9.60
C LEU A 130 11.21 -28.20 8.78
N GLN A 131 9.98 -28.47 9.23
CA GLN A 131 9.03 -29.31 8.50
C GLN A 131 8.68 -28.72 7.13
N LEU A 132 8.50 -27.40 7.03
CA LEU A 132 8.30 -26.73 5.74
C LEU A 132 9.51 -26.89 4.80
N LYS A 133 10.72 -27.01 5.34
CA LYS A 133 11.94 -27.31 4.57
C LYS A 133 11.86 -28.71 3.97
N GLU A 134 11.51 -29.68 4.80
CA GLU A 134 11.49 -31.10 4.45
C GLU A 134 10.41 -31.40 3.40
N LEU A 135 9.26 -30.73 3.50
CA LEU A 135 8.22 -30.73 2.47
C LEU A 135 8.65 -30.00 1.18
N GLY A 136 9.77 -29.29 1.21
CA GLY A 136 10.37 -28.62 0.05
C GLY A 136 9.77 -27.25 -0.27
N VAL A 137 9.27 -26.52 0.74
CA VAL A 137 8.93 -25.10 0.59
C VAL A 137 10.23 -24.28 0.60
N GLU A 138 10.90 -24.29 -0.56
CA GLU A 138 12.12 -23.54 -0.84
C GLU A 138 11.80 -22.40 -1.81
N PRO A 139 12.34 -21.19 -1.63
CA PRO A 139 13.50 -20.78 -0.81
C PRO A 139 13.19 -20.43 0.65
N ALA A 140 14.23 -20.43 1.51
CA ALA A 140 14.13 -20.02 2.91
C ALA A 140 13.44 -18.65 3.17
N ARG A 141 13.54 -17.71 2.22
CA ARG A 141 12.87 -16.40 2.30
C ARG A 141 11.35 -16.51 2.17
N ASN A 142 10.85 -17.40 1.32
CA ASN A 142 9.42 -17.66 1.15
C ASN A 142 8.84 -18.31 2.40
N ARG A 143 9.55 -19.26 3.00
CA ARG A 143 9.18 -19.87 4.27
C ARG A 143 9.08 -18.86 5.43
N ARG A 144 10.06 -17.97 5.59
CA ARG A 144 10.00 -16.90 6.61
C ARG A 144 8.81 -15.96 6.38
N TYR A 145 8.54 -15.63 5.12
CA TYR A 145 7.40 -14.80 4.75
C TYR A 145 6.05 -15.48 5.04
N LEU A 146 5.92 -16.77 4.76
CA LEU A 146 4.72 -17.54 5.10
C LEU A 146 4.46 -17.57 6.61
N LEU A 147 5.51 -17.79 7.41
CA LEU A 147 5.41 -17.77 8.87
C LEU A 147 5.02 -16.39 9.41
N HIS A 148 5.55 -15.32 8.82
CA HIS A 148 5.16 -13.96 9.15
C HIS A 148 3.67 -13.69 8.86
N TRP A 149 3.18 -14.10 7.69
CA TRP A 149 1.78 -13.95 7.32
C TRP A 149 0.83 -14.81 8.15
N ARG A 150 1.25 -16.01 8.57
CA ARG A 150 0.49 -16.84 9.52
C ARG A 150 0.26 -16.12 10.85
N GLU A 151 1.31 -15.44 11.34
CA GLU A 151 1.20 -14.70 12.60
C GLU A 151 0.31 -13.46 12.47
N LYS A 152 0.44 -12.71 11.36
CA LYS A 152 -0.50 -11.61 11.04
C LYS A 152 -1.95 -12.09 11.01
N PHE A 153 -2.20 -13.22 10.35
CA PHE A 153 -3.53 -13.80 10.27
C PHE A 153 -4.07 -14.20 11.65
N ARG A 154 -3.23 -14.77 12.54
CA ARG A 154 -3.61 -15.07 13.93
C ARG A 154 -3.95 -13.83 14.74
N ASN A 155 -3.29 -12.70 14.46
CA ASN A 155 -3.54 -11.43 15.13
C ASN A 155 -4.78 -10.70 14.58
N GLY A 156 -5.44 -11.22 13.55
CA GLY A 156 -6.55 -10.54 12.87
C GLY A 156 -6.09 -9.39 11.95
N GLU A 157 -4.78 -9.30 11.65
CA GLU A 157 -4.22 -8.32 10.72
C GLU A 157 -4.35 -8.84 9.30
N TYR A 158 -5.53 -8.66 8.72
CA TYR A 158 -5.81 -9.06 7.36
C TYR A 158 -5.44 -7.96 6.35
N GLY A 159 -5.21 -8.37 5.11
CA GLY A 159 -5.12 -7.43 4.00
C GLY A 159 -6.50 -6.97 3.53
N ILE A 160 -6.53 -6.31 2.37
CA ILE A 160 -7.77 -5.81 1.79
C ILE A 160 -8.80 -6.95 1.60
N GLY A 161 -10.04 -6.69 2.00
CA GLY A 161 -11.12 -7.68 1.93
C GLY A 161 -11.16 -8.72 3.05
N GLY A 162 -10.26 -8.67 4.04
CA GLY A 162 -10.31 -9.58 5.20
C GLY A 162 -11.57 -9.45 6.05
N ASP A 163 -12.16 -8.26 6.11
CA ASP A 163 -13.38 -7.98 6.89
C ASP A 163 -14.67 -8.41 6.18
N CYS A 164 -14.57 -8.90 4.94
CA CYS A 164 -15.72 -9.23 4.12
C CYS A 164 -16.42 -10.51 4.61
N GLN A 165 -17.66 -10.38 5.06
CA GLN A 165 -18.49 -11.52 5.49
C GLN A 165 -19.23 -12.18 4.32
N HIS A 166 -19.75 -11.38 3.38
CA HIS A 166 -20.49 -11.89 2.22
C HIS A 166 -19.52 -12.00 1.04
N VAL A 167 -19.16 -13.22 0.68
CA VAL A 167 -18.25 -13.50 -0.42
C VAL A 167 -18.82 -14.67 -1.21
N GLU A 168 -19.03 -14.47 -2.50
CA GLU A 168 -19.54 -15.49 -3.41
C GLU A 168 -18.53 -15.73 -4.52
N ASN A 169 -18.11 -16.99 -4.72
CA ASN A 169 -17.11 -17.37 -5.73
C ASN A 169 -15.79 -16.58 -5.63
N GLY A 170 -15.35 -16.23 -4.41
CA GLY A 170 -14.16 -15.40 -4.19
C GLY A 170 -14.34 -13.93 -4.61
N ILE A 171 -15.58 -13.48 -4.81
CA ILE A 171 -15.93 -12.10 -5.16
C ILE A 171 -16.75 -11.50 -4.01
N ALA A 172 -16.26 -10.40 -3.45
CA ALA A 172 -17.00 -9.59 -2.49
C ALA A 172 -17.60 -8.39 -3.22
N GLN A 173 -18.91 -8.19 -3.10
CA GLN A 173 -19.57 -7.00 -3.63
C GLN A 173 -19.67 -5.93 -2.56
N LEU A 174 -19.41 -4.71 -2.99
CA LEU A 174 -19.33 -3.54 -2.14
C LEU A 174 -20.36 -2.52 -2.62
N GLN A 175 -21.04 -1.91 -1.66
CA GLN A 175 -22.01 -0.85 -1.93
C GLN A 175 -21.68 0.38 -1.09
N LEU A 176 -21.75 1.54 -1.74
CA LEU A 176 -21.69 2.83 -1.08
C LEU A 176 -23.03 3.10 -0.39
N VAL A 177 -22.97 3.34 0.92
CA VAL A 177 -24.12 3.61 1.77
C VAL A 177 -23.85 4.89 2.55
N GLU A 178 -24.89 5.71 2.69
CA GLU A 178 -24.88 6.83 3.61
C GLU A 178 -25.44 6.34 4.95
N ALA A 179 -24.55 6.22 5.93
CA ALA A 179 -24.89 5.76 7.27
C ALA A 179 -24.91 6.95 8.23
N PRO A 180 -25.82 6.99 9.22
CA PRO A 180 -25.78 8.00 10.26
C PRO A 180 -24.48 7.86 11.06
N VAL A 181 -23.82 8.97 11.36
CA VAL A 181 -22.72 8.99 12.32
C VAL A 181 -23.35 8.88 13.71
N PRO A 182 -22.91 7.93 14.56
CA PRO A 182 -23.40 7.88 15.93
C PRO A 182 -23.18 9.25 16.59
N ALA A 183 -24.21 9.77 17.24
CA ALA A 183 -24.11 11.05 17.94
C ALA A 183 -22.95 10.96 18.94
N GLY A 184 -22.00 11.88 18.80
CA GLY A 184 -20.83 11.91 19.68
C GLY A 184 -21.27 12.06 21.13
N THR A 185 -20.74 11.22 22.02
CA THR A 185 -20.78 11.48 23.46
C THR A 185 -19.82 12.61 23.81
N GLU A 186 -19.95 13.23 24.99
CA GLU A 186 -19.06 14.31 25.48
C GLU A 186 -17.56 13.97 25.31
N GLU A 187 -17.21 12.68 25.44
CA GLU A 187 -15.85 12.17 25.29
C GLU A 187 -15.35 12.11 23.83
N PHE A 188 -16.27 11.93 22.87
CA PHE A 188 -15.96 11.81 21.44
C PHE A 188 -16.93 12.67 20.61
N PRO A 189 -16.76 14.01 20.62
CA PRO A 189 -17.63 14.90 19.87
C PRO A 189 -17.59 14.58 18.37
N MET A 190 -18.74 14.76 17.70
CA MET A 190 -18.85 14.51 16.27
C MET A 190 -17.82 15.35 15.50
N SER A 191 -17.17 14.75 14.50
CA SER A 191 -16.24 15.48 13.64
C SER A 191 -16.92 16.69 13.00
N ARG A 192 -16.26 17.85 13.03
CA ARG A 192 -16.73 19.09 12.40
C ARG A 192 -17.12 18.87 10.94
N TRP A 193 -16.41 17.99 10.24
CA TRP A 193 -16.69 17.68 8.83
C TRP A 193 -18.01 16.91 8.64
N SER A 194 -18.41 16.10 9.62
CA SER A 194 -19.66 15.35 9.58
C SER A 194 -20.87 16.17 10.04
N ALA A 195 -20.66 17.21 10.85
CA ALA A 195 -21.72 18.09 11.32
C ALA A 195 -22.17 19.13 10.28
N VAL A 196 -21.31 19.48 9.32
CA VAL A 196 -21.58 20.52 8.33
C VAL A 196 -22.22 19.94 7.07
N ALA A 197 -23.39 20.44 6.69
CA ALA A 197 -24.03 20.11 5.42
C ALA A 197 -23.21 20.65 4.24
N THR A 198 -22.93 19.80 3.25
CA THR A 198 -22.24 20.18 2.00
C THR A 198 -23.13 19.82 0.83
N ALA A 199 -22.96 20.46 -0.34
CA ALA A 199 -23.77 20.21 -1.55
C ALA A 199 -23.86 18.73 -2.02
N THR A 200 -23.06 17.82 -1.46
CA THR A 200 -23.03 16.40 -1.81
C THR A 200 -23.24 15.47 -0.61
N HIS A 201 -23.53 15.99 0.58
CA HIS A 201 -23.56 15.24 1.82
C HIS A 201 -24.47 15.89 2.89
N ASP A 202 -25.36 15.08 3.47
CA ASP A 202 -26.32 15.52 4.50
C ASP A 202 -25.69 15.54 5.90
N PRO A 203 -26.02 16.54 6.74
CA PRO A 203 -25.41 16.69 8.06
C PRO A 203 -25.72 15.47 8.94
N GLY A 204 -24.71 15.00 9.67
CA GLY A 204 -24.83 13.85 10.57
C GLY A 204 -24.77 12.48 9.89
N THR A 205 -24.54 12.42 8.58
CA THR A 205 -24.29 11.14 7.88
C THR A 205 -22.81 10.98 7.55
N ARG A 206 -22.40 9.79 7.10
CA ARG A 206 -21.09 9.54 6.48
C ARG A 206 -21.22 8.50 5.38
N LYS A 207 -20.40 8.65 4.35
CA LYS A 207 -20.32 7.71 3.24
C LYS A 207 -19.41 6.55 3.63
N VAL A 208 -19.98 5.35 3.70
CA VAL A 208 -19.28 4.13 4.10
C VAL A 208 -19.46 3.08 3.02
N VAL A 209 -18.41 2.32 2.76
CA VAL A 209 -18.44 1.19 1.81
C VAL A 209 -18.67 -0.09 2.60
N VAL A 210 -19.81 -0.74 2.35
CA VAL A 210 -20.27 -1.92 3.08
C VAL A 210 -20.25 -3.13 2.14
N ASN A 211 -19.93 -4.29 2.68
CA ASN A 211 -20.06 -5.55 1.95
C ASN A 211 -21.54 -6.00 1.94
N VAL A 212 -22.08 -6.25 0.75
CA VAL A 212 -23.47 -6.63 0.51
C VAL A 212 -23.50 -7.92 -0.31
N PRO A 213 -24.40 -8.88 -0.02
CA PRO A 213 -24.53 -10.10 -0.82
C PRO A 213 -24.91 -9.79 -2.28
N VAL A 214 -24.55 -10.70 -3.18
CA VAL A 214 -24.74 -10.48 -4.61
C VAL A 214 -26.23 -10.40 -4.95
N GLY A 215 -26.64 -9.30 -5.57
CA GLY A 215 -28.03 -9.10 -6.00
C GLY A 215 -28.97 -8.48 -4.96
N ALA A 216 -28.51 -8.24 -3.72
CA ALA A 216 -29.28 -7.42 -2.78
C ALA A 216 -29.18 -5.93 -3.13
N GLU A 217 -30.28 -5.20 -2.93
CA GLU A 217 -30.43 -3.83 -3.44
C GLU A 217 -30.03 -2.76 -2.41
N ALA A 218 -30.12 -3.04 -1.11
CA ALA A 218 -29.63 -2.16 -0.05
C ALA A 218 -29.31 -2.94 1.24
N PRO A 219 -28.20 -2.63 1.92
CA PRO A 219 -27.93 -3.14 3.27
C PRO A 219 -28.82 -2.44 4.30
N VAL A 220 -29.11 -3.14 5.38
CA VAL A 220 -29.79 -2.58 6.56
C VAL A 220 -28.86 -1.54 7.20
N ILE A 221 -29.32 -0.28 7.24
CA ILE A 221 -28.54 0.84 7.77
C ILE A 221 -28.64 0.82 9.30
N THR A 222 -27.58 0.39 9.97
CA THR A 222 -27.41 0.52 11.43
C THR A 222 -26.36 1.60 11.75
N PRO A 223 -26.42 2.25 12.92
CA PRO A 223 -25.45 3.29 13.28
C PRO A 223 -24.01 2.75 13.44
N ASP A 224 -23.87 1.47 13.78
CA ASP A 224 -22.57 0.83 14.03
C ASP A 224 -21.93 0.18 12.80
N ILE A 225 -22.35 0.55 11.59
CA ILE A 225 -21.78 0.02 10.35
C ILE A 225 -20.30 0.40 10.27
N ARG A 226 -19.45 -0.64 10.25
CA ARG A 226 -18.03 -0.54 9.94
C ARG A 226 -17.82 -0.72 8.44
N GLY A 227 -17.11 0.23 7.83
CA GLY A 227 -16.70 0.10 6.45
C GLY A 227 -15.61 -0.96 6.26
N VAL A 228 -15.51 -1.49 5.04
CA VAL A 228 -14.43 -2.42 4.68
C VAL A 228 -13.08 -1.69 4.72
N SER A 229 -12.10 -2.26 5.41
CA SER A 229 -10.78 -1.66 5.57
C SER A 229 -10.05 -1.44 4.23
N GLY A 230 -9.31 -0.33 4.13
CA GLY A 230 -8.47 0.00 2.97
C GLY A 230 -9.22 0.59 1.76
N ILE A 231 -10.52 0.85 1.89
CA ILE A 231 -11.35 1.42 0.82
C ILE A 231 -11.86 2.79 1.25
N VAL A 232 -11.73 3.77 0.35
CA VAL A 232 -12.08 5.17 0.60
C VAL A 232 -13.02 5.66 -0.49
N VAL A 233 -13.96 6.52 -0.10
CA VAL A 233 -14.84 7.22 -1.05
C VAL A 233 -14.19 8.53 -1.46
N LYS A 234 -13.98 8.73 -2.76
CA LYS A 234 -13.48 9.98 -3.34
C LYS A 234 -14.61 10.73 -4.03
N GLY A 235 -14.74 12.03 -3.76
CA GLY A 235 -15.79 12.85 -4.36
C GLY A 235 -17.20 12.39 -3.97
N PRO A 236 -18.20 12.54 -4.87
CA PRO A 236 -19.59 12.29 -4.50
C PRO A 236 -19.93 10.81 -4.36
N ARG A 237 -19.44 9.95 -5.28
CA ARG A 237 -19.86 8.54 -5.39
C ARG A 237 -18.74 7.59 -5.83
N THR A 238 -17.48 8.03 -5.90
CA THR A 238 -16.41 7.22 -6.48
C THR A 238 -15.74 6.38 -5.41
N ILE A 239 -15.94 5.06 -5.44
CA ILE A 239 -15.24 4.12 -4.57
C ILE A 239 -13.80 3.95 -5.10
N SER A 240 -12.81 4.17 -4.23
CA SER A 240 -11.38 4.08 -4.55
C SER A 240 -10.68 3.16 -3.55
N GLY A 241 -9.91 2.21 -4.04
CA GLY A 241 -9.12 1.30 -3.22
C GLY A 241 -8.23 0.43 -4.09
N SER A 242 -7.27 -0.24 -3.46
CA SER A 242 -6.43 -1.24 -4.13
C SER A 242 -7.29 -2.43 -4.54
N TYR A 243 -7.12 -2.93 -5.77
CA TYR A 243 -7.84 -4.12 -6.27
C TYR A 243 -9.37 -4.01 -6.26
N VAL A 244 -9.92 -2.79 -6.18
CA VAL A 244 -11.35 -2.52 -6.28
C VAL A 244 -11.74 -2.26 -7.73
N GLU A 245 -12.64 -3.06 -8.28
CA GLU A 245 -13.22 -2.85 -9.61
C GLU A 245 -14.63 -2.27 -9.48
N THR A 246 -14.93 -1.13 -10.11
CA THR A 246 -16.28 -0.59 -10.13
C THR A 246 -17.17 -1.37 -11.10
N ILE A 247 -18.44 -1.60 -10.71
CA ILE A 247 -19.39 -2.30 -11.58
C ILE A 247 -19.97 -1.29 -12.58
N LYS A 248 -19.83 -1.60 -13.88
CA LYS A 248 -20.39 -0.78 -14.96
C LYS A 248 -21.92 -0.77 -14.85
N GLY A 249 -22.53 0.40 -15.03
CA GLY A 249 -23.98 0.59 -14.93
C GLY A 249 -24.49 1.02 -13.55
N SER A 250 -23.68 0.90 -12.49
CA SER A 250 -24.11 1.26 -11.11
C SER A 250 -23.79 2.70 -10.70
N ARG A 251 -23.49 3.61 -11.65
CA ARG A 251 -23.15 5.04 -11.41
C ARG A 251 -22.07 5.27 -10.31
N GLY A 252 -21.18 4.30 -10.12
CA GLY A 252 -20.12 4.34 -9.08
C GLY A 252 -20.53 3.83 -7.69
N LEU A 253 -21.81 3.51 -7.47
CA LEU A 253 -22.34 3.08 -6.17
C LEU A 253 -21.96 1.66 -5.77
N LYS A 254 -21.71 0.79 -6.76
CA LYS A 254 -21.34 -0.60 -6.53
C LYS A 254 -19.94 -0.89 -7.06
N ALA A 255 -19.17 -1.64 -6.28
CA ALA A 255 -17.85 -2.13 -6.65
C ALA A 255 -17.72 -3.61 -6.27
N LYS A 256 -16.68 -4.27 -6.76
CA LYS A 256 -16.36 -5.65 -6.44
C LYS A 256 -14.88 -5.81 -6.17
N ILE A 257 -14.55 -6.68 -5.23
CA ILE A 257 -13.19 -7.15 -4.97
C ILE A 257 -13.15 -8.62 -5.33
N LYS A 258 -12.21 -8.99 -6.19
CA LYS A 258 -11.94 -10.38 -6.54
C LYS A 258 -10.73 -10.87 -5.76
N LEU A 259 -10.82 -12.08 -5.22
CA LEU A 259 -9.67 -12.82 -4.75
C LEU A 259 -8.76 -13.10 -5.95
N GLN A 260 -7.55 -12.55 -5.91
CA GLN A 260 -6.53 -12.72 -6.94
C GLN A 260 -5.16 -12.94 -6.31
N GLU A 261 -4.24 -13.48 -7.10
CA GLU A 261 -2.89 -13.75 -6.62
C GLU A 261 -2.18 -12.46 -6.20
N GLY A 262 -1.59 -12.49 -5.00
CA GLY A 262 -0.84 -11.36 -4.44
C GLY A 262 -1.67 -10.16 -4.02
N ILE A 263 -2.98 -10.33 -3.78
CA ILE A 263 -3.84 -9.27 -3.20
C ILE A 263 -3.33 -8.76 -1.85
N TRP A 264 -2.69 -9.64 -1.07
CA TRP A 264 -2.05 -9.35 0.21
C TRP A 264 -0.52 -9.35 0.09
N GLU A 265 0.05 -9.32 -1.12
CA GLU A 265 1.50 -9.39 -1.27
C GLU A 265 2.20 -8.10 -0.82
N GLU A 266 3.13 -8.24 0.11
CA GLU A 266 4.15 -7.22 0.35
C GLU A 266 5.15 -7.22 -0.81
N ARG A 267 4.94 -6.34 -1.80
CA ARG A 267 5.74 -6.31 -3.03
C ARG A 267 7.21 -5.99 -2.72
N ARG A 268 8.11 -6.72 -3.36
CA ARG A 268 9.55 -6.47 -3.28
C ARG A 268 9.95 -5.34 -4.23
N GLY A 269 10.82 -4.46 -3.76
CA GLY A 269 11.55 -3.57 -4.65
C GLY A 269 12.35 -4.37 -5.68
N HIS A 270 12.20 -4.01 -6.96
CA HIS A 270 13.01 -4.52 -8.05
C HIS A 270 13.79 -3.36 -8.67
N LYS A 271 14.95 -3.64 -9.25
CA LYS A 271 15.79 -2.61 -9.88
C LYS A 271 15.25 -2.30 -11.27
N VAL A 272 14.82 -1.06 -11.50
CA VAL A 272 14.42 -0.57 -12.82
C VAL A 272 15.67 -0.28 -13.65
N ASP A 273 15.75 -0.82 -14.89
CA ASP A 273 16.88 -0.66 -15.83
C ASP A 273 18.26 -0.96 -15.19
N GLY A 274 18.39 -2.02 -14.40
CA GLY A 274 19.67 -2.41 -13.75
C GLY A 274 20.02 -1.60 -12.49
N GLY A 275 19.15 -0.67 -12.07
CA GLY A 275 19.35 0.22 -10.94
C GLY A 275 20.16 1.46 -11.33
N GLU A 276 20.30 2.38 -10.38
CA GLU A 276 20.85 3.72 -10.63
C GLU A 276 22.22 3.70 -11.32
N ARG A 277 23.16 2.86 -10.85
CA ARG A 277 24.52 2.78 -11.40
C ARG A 277 24.60 2.31 -12.85
N ARG A 278 23.73 1.38 -13.27
CA ARG A 278 23.79 0.75 -14.61
C ARG A 278 22.74 1.28 -15.58
N LYS A 279 21.87 2.18 -15.15
CA LYS A 279 20.74 2.69 -15.95
C LYS A 279 21.16 3.28 -17.29
N ALA A 280 22.20 4.10 -17.33
CA ALA A 280 22.69 4.71 -18.56
C ALA A 280 23.26 3.67 -19.53
N GLU A 281 24.09 2.75 -19.01
CA GLU A 281 24.69 1.66 -19.77
C GLU A 281 23.64 0.71 -20.36
N VAL A 282 22.69 0.23 -19.53
CA VAL A 282 21.62 -0.67 -19.93
C VAL A 282 20.76 -0.03 -21.02
N ARG A 283 20.44 1.26 -20.89
CA ARG A 283 19.67 1.99 -21.91
C ARG A 283 20.46 2.19 -23.19
N ALA A 284 21.74 2.50 -23.12
CA ALA A 284 22.60 2.66 -24.31
C ALA A 284 22.70 1.33 -25.08
N LYS A 285 22.96 0.22 -24.38
CA LYS A 285 22.99 -1.13 -24.98
C LYS A 285 21.65 -1.50 -25.61
N ARG A 286 20.53 -1.22 -24.93
CA ARG A 286 19.18 -1.45 -25.47
C ARG A 286 18.91 -0.65 -26.74
N ARG A 287 19.31 0.64 -26.79
CA ARG A 287 19.16 1.47 -28.00
C ARG A 287 20.03 0.95 -29.15
N ALA A 288 21.27 0.58 -28.88
CA ALA A 288 22.17 0.05 -29.90
C ALA A 288 21.63 -1.26 -30.51
N ALA A 289 21.13 -2.17 -29.67
CA ALA A 289 20.50 -3.41 -30.13
C ALA A 289 19.24 -3.14 -30.98
N ALA A 290 18.36 -2.23 -30.54
CA ALA A 290 17.16 -1.86 -31.28
C ALA A 290 17.49 -1.22 -32.65
N ASN A 291 18.53 -0.38 -32.71
CA ASN A 291 18.99 0.20 -33.98
C ASN A 291 19.57 -0.85 -34.91
N LYS A 292 20.32 -1.82 -34.38
CA LYS A 292 20.86 -2.94 -35.17
C LYS A 292 19.75 -3.80 -35.74
N GLU A 293 18.71 -4.10 -34.96
CA GLU A 293 17.55 -4.86 -35.42
C GLU A 293 16.76 -4.11 -36.49
N LYS A 294 16.59 -2.79 -36.35
CA LYS A 294 15.87 -1.97 -37.33
C LYS A 294 16.60 -1.83 -38.68
N ASN A 295 17.93 -1.84 -38.64
CA ASN A 295 18.76 -1.73 -39.84
C ASN A 295 19.00 -3.08 -40.54
N ARG A 296 18.54 -4.18 -39.95
CA ARG A 296 18.58 -5.52 -40.52
C ARG A 296 17.31 -5.80 -41.30
#